data_AF-A0AAV2JLK6-F1
#
_entry.id   AF-A0AAV2JLK6-F1
#
_cell.length_a   1.000
_cell.length_b   1.000
_cell.length_c   1.000
_cell.angle_alpha   90.00
_cell.angle_beta   90.00
_cell.angle_gamma   90.00
#
_symmetry.space_group_name_H-M   'P 1'
#
loop_
_entity.id
_entity.type
_entity.pdbx_description
1 polymer ?
#
loop_
_entity_poly.entity_id
_entity_poly.type
_entity_poly.pdbx_seq_one_letter_code
_entity_poly.pdbx_strand_id
1 'polypeptide(L)'
;MDVTLSEMLATFMESPLVVWVRTLGPLTSNEEAGSEDRVNMFMELVDGVFLHKIMTQIDPSPTHQRLSKNVNNDVALRLHNLTVLVRHIRTYYQVKNSHACT
;
A
#
# COMPACT_ATOMS: atom_id res chain seq x y z
N MET A 1 -7.86 9.18 -25.37
CA MET A 1 -6.63 9.34 -24.54
C MET A 1 -6.59 8.22 -23.49
N ASP A 2 -6.70 6.95 -23.90
CA ASP A 2 -6.87 5.81 -22.96
C ASP A 2 -5.78 4.74 -23.05
N VAL A 3 -5.08 4.66 -24.17
CA VAL A 3 -4.04 3.63 -24.38
C VAL A 3 -2.83 3.90 -23.47
N THR A 4 -2.41 5.16 -23.35
CA THR A 4 -1.22 5.53 -22.57
C THR A 4 -1.41 5.34 -21.06
N LEU A 5 -2.60 5.64 -20.51
CA LEU A 5 -2.88 5.44 -19.09
C LEU A 5 -2.91 3.95 -18.73
N SER A 6 -3.53 3.14 -19.61
CA SER A 6 -3.60 1.68 -19.42
C SER A 6 -2.21 1.05 -19.46
N GLU A 7 -1.34 1.47 -20.39
CA GLU A 7 0.05 1.03 -20.48
C GLU A 7 0.90 1.46 -19.28
N MET A 8 0.73 2.70 -18.82
CA MET A 8 1.40 3.20 -17.61
C MET A 8 0.97 2.41 -16.37
N LEU A 9 -0.33 2.13 -16.23
CA LEU A 9 -0.86 1.34 -15.13
C LEU A 9 -0.35 -0.10 -15.19
N ALA A 10 -0.32 -0.71 -16.37
CA ALA A 10 0.25 -2.04 -16.57
C ALA A 10 1.73 -2.09 -16.14
N THR A 11 2.52 -1.14 -16.63
CA THR A 11 3.94 -1.02 -16.29
C THR A 11 4.15 -0.83 -14.79
N PHE A 12 3.32 0.00 -14.14
CA PHE A 12 3.35 0.18 -12.69
C PHE A 12 3.02 -1.11 -11.94
N MET A 13 1.99 -1.85 -12.37
CA MET A 13 1.57 -3.11 -11.76
C MET A 13 2.60 -4.23 -11.88
N GLU A 14 3.47 -4.17 -12.89
CA GLU A 14 4.58 -5.09 -13.11
C GLU A 14 5.88 -4.63 -12.43
N SER A 15 5.88 -3.45 -11.81
CA SER A 15 7.08 -2.95 -11.13
C SER A 15 7.49 -3.89 -9.97
N PRO A 16 8.80 -4.02 -9.68
CA PRO A 16 9.30 -4.99 -8.70
C PRO A 16 8.66 -4.85 -7.31
N LEU A 17 8.39 -3.61 -6.87
CA LEU A 17 7.75 -3.36 -5.58
C LEU A 17 6.30 -3.82 -5.55
N VAL A 18 5.53 -3.57 -6.62
CA VAL A 18 4.13 -3.99 -6.69
C VAL A 18 4.03 -5.52 -6.77
N VAL A 19 4.92 -6.15 -7.55
CA VAL A 19 5.01 -7.61 -7.63
C VAL A 19 5.36 -8.21 -6.26
N TRP A 20 6.33 -7.65 -5.53
CA TRP A 20 6.66 -8.10 -4.17
C TRP A 20 5.48 -7.94 -3.20
N VAL A 21 4.81 -6.78 -3.19
CA VAL A 21 3.64 -6.51 -2.35
C VAL A 21 2.53 -7.53 -2.59
N ARG A 22 2.30 -7.95 -3.85
CA ARG A 22 1.34 -9.00 -4.21
C ARG A 22 1.67 -10.38 -3.65
N THR A 23 2.93 -10.68 -3.35
CA THR A 23 3.32 -11.95 -2.72
C THR A 23 2.94 -12.02 -1.24
N LEU A 24 2.66 -10.88 -0.60
CA LEU A 24 2.36 -10.78 0.83
C LEU A 24 0.87 -10.91 1.16
N GLY A 25 0.03 -11.05 0.15
CA GLY A 25 -1.40 -11.29 0.29
C GLY A 25 -2.14 -10.98 -1.03
N PRO A 26 -3.35 -11.52 -1.20
CA PRO A 26 -4.15 -11.27 -2.39
C PRO A 26 -4.52 -9.79 -2.49
N LEU A 27 -4.05 -9.13 -3.55
CA LEU A 27 -4.59 -7.85 -4.03
C LEU A 27 -5.75 -8.21 -4.96
N THR A 28 -6.98 -8.03 -4.51
CA THR A 28 -8.21 -8.56 -5.16
C THR A 28 -8.22 -10.10 -5.32
N SER A 29 -9.39 -10.72 -5.18
CA SER A 29 -9.52 -12.18 -4.96
C SER A 29 -9.64 -13.05 -6.21
N ASN A 30 -9.49 -12.50 -7.43
CA ASN A 30 -9.87 -13.22 -8.65
C ASN A 30 -8.70 -13.34 -9.65
N GLU A 31 -8.44 -14.57 -10.08
CA GLU A 31 -7.26 -14.95 -10.89
C GLU A 31 -7.39 -14.70 -12.41
N GLU A 32 -8.37 -13.92 -12.86
CA GLU A 32 -8.55 -13.59 -14.28
C GLU A 32 -8.44 -12.08 -14.50
N ALA A 33 -7.20 -11.59 -14.63
CA ALA A 33 -6.91 -10.15 -14.64
C ALA A 33 -7.28 -9.48 -15.99
N GLY A 34 -8.43 -8.83 -16.03
CA GLY A 34 -8.77 -7.82 -17.03
C GLY A 34 -8.14 -6.45 -16.72
N SER A 35 -8.38 -5.45 -17.59
CA SER A 35 -7.94 -4.07 -17.34
C SER A 35 -8.61 -3.45 -16.11
N GLU A 36 -9.83 -3.87 -15.78
CA GLU A 36 -10.60 -3.40 -14.63
C GLU A 36 -9.98 -3.87 -13.30
N ASP A 37 -9.46 -5.11 -13.26
CA ASP A 37 -8.79 -5.64 -12.07
C ASP A 37 -7.50 -4.88 -11.74
N ARG A 38 -6.77 -4.42 -12.76
CA ARG A 38 -5.57 -3.58 -12.55
C ARG A 38 -5.92 -2.23 -11.91
N VAL A 39 -7.05 -1.63 -12.27
CA VAL A 39 -7.52 -0.40 -11.64
C VAL A 39 -7.94 -0.68 -10.19
N ASN A 40 -8.63 -1.78 -9.93
CA ASN A 40 -9.03 -2.16 -8.57
C ASN A 40 -7.82 -2.42 -7.67
N MET A 41 -6.83 -3.19 -8.15
CA MET A 41 -5.55 -3.41 -7.46
C MET A 41 -4.81 -2.09 -7.20
N PHE A 42 -4.83 -1.16 -8.14
CA PHE A 42 -4.25 0.17 -7.92
C PHE A 42 -4.96 0.89 -6.77
N MET A 43 -6.29 0.90 -6.78
CA MET A 43 -7.07 1.59 -5.75
C MET A 43 -6.85 1.00 -4.36
N GLU A 44 -6.68 -0.32 -4.22
CA GLU A 44 -6.29 -0.97 -2.96
C GLU A 44 -4.90 -0.56 -2.47
N LEU A 45 -3.97 -0.24 -3.38
CA LEU A 45 -2.65 0.28 -2.99
C LEU A 45 -2.74 1.74 -2.53
N VAL A 46 -3.49 2.58 -3.25
CA VAL A 46 -3.53 4.03 -2.97
C VAL A 46 -4.42 4.39 -1.78
N ASP A 47 -5.28 3.50 -1.28
CA ASP A 47 -6.00 3.73 -0.03
C ASP A 47 -5.10 3.58 1.21
N GLY A 48 -3.92 2.98 1.06
CA GLY A 48 -2.90 2.78 2.08
C GLY A 48 -3.22 1.71 3.13
N VAL A 49 -4.41 1.10 3.11
CA VAL A 49 -4.87 0.12 4.09
C VAL A 49 -4.11 -1.19 3.94
N PHE A 50 -3.96 -1.68 2.71
CA PHE A 50 -3.22 -2.92 2.45
C PHE A 50 -1.74 -2.78 2.80
N LEU A 51 -1.11 -1.68 2.35
CA LEU A 51 0.29 -1.38 2.63
C LEU A 51 0.57 -1.25 4.14
N HIS A 52 -0.36 -0.68 4.90
CA HIS A 52 -0.24 -0.63 6.35
C HIS A 52 -0.32 -2.02 7.00
N LYS A 53 -1.16 -2.94 6.49
CA LYS A 53 -1.16 -4.32 6.98
C LYS A 53 0.21 -4.99 6.77
N ILE A 54 0.84 -4.77 5.62
CA ILE A 54 2.20 -5.24 5.38
C ILE A 54 3.17 -4.63 6.39
N MET A 55 3.10 -3.31 6.61
CA MET A 55 3.96 -2.65 7.59
C MET A 55 3.76 -3.21 9.00
N THR A 56 2.54 -3.57 9.41
CA THR A 56 2.29 -4.21 10.70
C THR A 56 2.81 -5.64 10.80
N GLN A 57 2.93 -6.36 9.68
CA GLN A 57 3.61 -7.67 9.66
C GLN A 57 5.13 -7.52 9.79
N ILE A 58 5.70 -6.45 9.22
CA ILE A 58 7.14 -6.14 9.32
C ILE A 58 7.50 -5.67 10.74
N ASP A 59 6.66 -4.84 11.34
CA ASP A 59 6.84 -4.28 12.66
C ASP A 59 5.52 -4.27 13.45
N PRO A 60 5.32 -5.24 14.36
CA PRO A 60 4.10 -5.34 15.16
C PRO A 60 4.08 -4.38 16.36
N SER A 61 5.05 -3.46 16.47
CA SER A 61 5.05 -2.40 17.48
C SER A 61 3.66 -1.76 17.56
N PRO A 62 3.15 -1.38 18.75
CA PRO A 62 1.80 -0.86 18.92
C PRO A 62 1.68 0.55 18.33
N THR A 63 1.68 0.68 17.00
CA THR A 63 1.24 1.88 16.31
C THR A 63 -0.28 1.97 16.50
N HIS A 64 -0.68 2.65 17.58
CA HIS A 64 -2.07 2.89 18.00
C HIS A 64 -2.96 3.62 16.97
N GLN A 65 -2.49 3.85 15.75
CA GLN A 65 -3.21 4.65 14.78
C GLN A 65 -4.09 3.76 13.90
N ARG A 66 -5.38 3.71 14.26
CA ARG A 66 -6.41 2.99 13.50
C ARG A 66 -6.60 3.66 12.14
N LEU A 67 -6.44 2.89 11.06
CA LEU A 67 -6.78 3.36 9.71
C LEU A 67 -8.28 3.36 9.45
N SER A 68 -8.70 4.27 8.57
CA SER A 68 -10.05 4.28 8.03
C SER A 68 -10.17 3.20 6.96
N LYS A 69 -10.92 2.13 7.25
CA LYS A 69 -11.14 1.00 6.33
C LYS A 69 -12.20 1.30 5.26
N ASN A 70 -13.12 2.23 5.51
CA ASN A 70 -14.17 2.59 4.58
C ASN A 70 -13.87 3.93 3.92
N VAL A 71 -12.89 3.91 3.02
CA VAL A 71 -12.36 5.13 2.41
C VAL A 71 -13.34 5.71 1.39
N ASN A 72 -14.23 4.92 0.76
CA ASN A 72 -15.25 5.39 -0.21
C ASN A 72 -14.72 6.37 -1.28
N ASN A 73 -13.45 6.23 -1.66
CA ASN A 73 -12.74 7.18 -2.53
C ASN A 73 -12.64 8.64 -1.99
N ASP A 74 -12.83 8.85 -0.69
CA ASP A 74 -12.58 10.12 0.00
C ASP A 74 -11.06 10.40 0.04
N VAL A 75 -10.67 11.48 -0.63
CA VAL A 75 -9.27 11.89 -0.77
C VAL A 75 -8.64 12.24 0.58
N ALA A 76 -9.39 12.85 1.51
CA ALA A 76 -8.87 13.20 2.83
C ALA A 76 -8.58 11.94 3.66
N LEU A 77 -9.42 10.92 3.56
CA LEU A 77 -9.19 9.63 4.22
C LEU A 77 -7.99 8.89 3.63
N ARG A 78 -7.82 8.89 2.30
CA ARG A 78 -6.62 8.31 1.63
C ARG A 78 -5.36 9.00 2.08
N LEU A 79 -5.37 10.33 2.07
CA LEU A 79 -4.23 11.13 2.51
C LEU A 79 -3.89 10.87 3.97
N HIS A 80 -4.91 10.78 4.84
CA HIS A 80 -4.72 10.41 6.24
C HIS A 80 -4.03 9.04 6.34
N ASN A 81 -4.58 7.99 5.71
CA ASN A 81 -4.04 6.64 5.75
C ASN A 81 -2.58 6.58 5.26
N LEU A 82 -2.27 7.24 4.14
CA LEU A 82 -0.91 7.30 3.60
C LEU A 82 0.04 8.07 4.54
N THR A 83 -0.43 9.12 5.21
CA THR A 83 0.36 9.86 6.21
C THR A 83 0.72 8.97 7.39
N VAL A 84 -0.22 8.15 7.87
CA VAL A 84 0.03 7.17 8.93
C VAL A 84 1.07 6.15 8.49
N LEU A 85 0.91 5.58 7.29
CA LEU A 85 1.84 4.61 6.72
C LEU A 85 3.27 5.16 6.64
N VAL A 86 3.45 6.35 6.06
CA VAL A 86 4.76 7.00 5.93
C VAL A 86 5.38 7.28 7.31
N ARG A 87 4.57 7.69 8.28
CA ARG A 87 5.04 7.90 9.66
C ARG A 87 5.55 6.59 10.28
N HIS A 88 4.82 5.48 10.12
CA HIS A 88 5.25 4.18 10.64
C HIS A 88 6.55 3.72 9.98
N ILE A 89 6.66 3.79 8.66
CA ILE A 89 7.90 3.47 7.92
C ILE A 89 9.08 4.31 8.45
N ARG A 90 8.89 5.62 8.61
CA ARG A 90 9.93 6.51 9.12
C ARG A 90 10.36 6.13 10.54
N THR A 91 9.40 5.94 11.44
CA THR A 91 9.68 5.57 12.84
C THR A 91 10.41 4.23 12.91
N TYR A 92 10.01 3.24 12.10
CA TYR A 92 10.68 1.94 12.04
C TYR A 92 12.18 2.09 11.76
N TYR A 93 12.55 2.83 10.71
CA TYR A 93 13.95 3.04 10.37
C TYR A 93 14.68 3.94 11.37
N GLN A 94 14.02 4.96 11.93
CA GLN A 94 14.63 5.82 12.94
C GLN A 94 14.95 5.08 14.24
N VAL A 95 14.01 4.27 14.75
CA VAL A 95 14.20 3.47 15.97
C VAL A 95 15.27 2.39 15.75
N LYS A 96 15.23 1.70 14.60
CA LYS A 96 16.26 0.70 14.23
C LYS A 96 17.66 1.31 14.17
N ASN A 97 17.81 2.50 13.58
CA ASN A 97 19.09 3.19 13.52
C ASN A 97 19.58 3.64 14.90
N SER A 98 18.67 4.03 15.80
CA SER A 98 19.03 4.40 17.18
C SER A 98 19.51 3.23 18.03
N HIS A 99 18.95 2.02 17.84
CA HIS A 99 19.37 0.81 18.55
C HIS A 99 20.64 0.15 17.98
N ALA A 100 21.10 0.55 16.79
CA ALA A 100 22.35 0.07 16.22
C ALA A 100 23.60 0.73 16.87
N CYS A 101 23.41 1.78 17.68
CA CYS A 101 24.48 2.56 18.32
C CYS A 101 24.59 2.36 19.85
N THR A 102 23.94 1.35 20.43
CA THR A 102 24.04 0.98 21.85
C THR A 102 24.47 -0.46 22.00
#